data_AF-A0A117MWK4-F1
#
_entry.id   AF-A0A117MWK4-F1
#
_cell.length_a   1.000
_cell.length_b   1.000
_cell.length_c   1.000
_cell.angle_alpha   90.00
_cell.angle_beta   90.00
_cell.angle_gamma   90.00
#
_symmetry.space_group_name_H-M   'P 1'
#
loop_
_entity.id
_entity.type
_entity.pdbx_description
1 polymer ?
#
loop_
_entity_poly.entity_id
_entity_poly.type
_entity_poly.pdbx_seq_one_letter_code
_entity_poly.pdbx_strand_id
1 'polypeptide(L)'
;MSGYIICISFCFIMKLINKKELKNVTLIFLTLFAGLRFNVGADYLSYEYLFNMIKSNQQTRMELLYWFLNKISPNYVVLCIITTFLSLYLIFKFINYLDKNNFYFILFGYFSIYYLQWNLSTIRQGLAISVFLYSTIFLFEKKYEKYLFFVLLGGLFHKSLFLAIFLYPIFKYKIKDKYLIMIFLILFVFKRELFEVLEFFILKYKISYSSYILGFVKKQLINPGVTKTYIIRALIYLFLFYLSKKKISKIRL
;
A
#
# COMPACT_ATOMS: atom_id res chain seq x y z
N MET A 1 -5.02 -17.94 -8.64
CA MET A 1 -5.48 -17.35 -9.91
C MET A 1 -7.00 -17.16 -9.94
N SER A 2 -7.80 -18.15 -9.53
CA SER A 2 -9.27 -18.07 -9.39
C SER A 2 -9.76 -16.89 -8.55
N GLY A 3 -9.19 -16.67 -7.35
CA GLY A 3 -9.60 -15.57 -6.47
C GLY A 3 -9.42 -14.16 -7.07
N TYR A 4 -8.36 -13.96 -7.88
CA TYR A 4 -8.13 -12.69 -8.57
C TYR A 4 -9.19 -12.40 -9.62
N ILE A 5 -9.58 -13.43 -10.39
CA ILE A 5 -10.60 -13.34 -11.43
C ILE A 5 -11.95 -12.99 -10.80
N ILE A 6 -12.32 -13.67 -9.71
CA ILE A 6 -13.59 -13.42 -8.99
C ILE A 6 -13.72 -11.94 -8.61
N CYS A 7 -12.68 -11.38 -7.98
CA CYS A 7 -12.76 -10.01 -7.52
C CYS A 7 -12.63 -8.96 -8.63
N ILE A 8 -11.87 -9.22 -9.70
CA ILE A 8 -11.87 -8.36 -10.89
C ILE A 8 -13.27 -8.33 -11.51
N SER A 9 -13.87 -9.50 -11.72
CA SER A 9 -15.22 -9.63 -12.28
C SER A 9 -16.22 -8.92 -11.40
N PHE A 10 -16.12 -9.07 -10.07
CA PHE A 10 -16.94 -8.33 -9.12
C PHE A 10 -16.78 -6.81 -9.28
N CYS A 11 -15.56 -6.28 -9.20
CA CYS A 11 -15.32 -4.84 -9.36
C CYS A 11 -15.77 -4.30 -10.73
N PHE A 12 -15.64 -5.10 -11.79
CA PHE A 12 -16.14 -4.77 -13.12
C PHE A 12 -17.68 -4.70 -13.15
N ILE A 13 -18.37 -5.67 -12.55
CA ILE A 13 -19.84 -5.65 -12.41
C ILE A 13 -20.27 -4.44 -11.58
N MET A 14 -19.60 -4.15 -10.45
CA MET A 14 -19.91 -2.98 -9.62
C MET A 14 -19.75 -1.67 -10.38
N LYS A 15 -18.75 -1.59 -11.27
CA LYS A 15 -18.58 -0.47 -12.20
C LYS A 15 -19.73 -0.35 -13.20
N LEU A 16 -20.26 -1.46 -13.73
CA LEU A 16 -21.41 -1.43 -14.63
C LEU A 16 -22.68 -0.93 -13.93
N ILE A 17 -22.89 -1.31 -12.67
CA ILE A 17 -24.05 -0.89 -11.88
C ILE A 17 -23.90 0.57 -11.38
N ASN A 18 -22.68 0.95 -10.95
CA ASN A 18 -22.28 2.30 -10.51
C ASN A 18 -23.21 2.98 -9.46
N LYS A 19 -23.83 2.22 -8.55
CA LYS A 19 -24.70 2.78 -7.50
C LYS A 19 -23.94 3.12 -6.23
N LYS A 20 -24.31 4.23 -5.57
CA LYS A 20 -23.68 4.70 -4.32
C LYS A 20 -23.94 3.76 -3.15
N GLU A 21 -25.14 3.17 -3.03
CA GLU A 21 -25.47 2.25 -1.93
C GLU A 21 -24.56 1.03 -1.90
N LEU A 22 -24.06 0.61 -3.07
CA LEU A 22 -23.23 -0.57 -3.22
C LEU A 22 -21.79 -0.39 -2.73
N LYS A 23 -21.37 0.82 -2.33
CA LYS A 23 -20.02 1.06 -1.82
C LYS A 23 -19.77 0.29 -0.53
N ASN A 24 -20.76 0.25 0.37
CA ASN A 24 -20.64 -0.49 1.63
C ASN A 24 -20.59 -2.00 1.37
N VAL A 25 -21.42 -2.50 0.46
CA VAL A 25 -21.41 -3.91 0.03
C VAL A 25 -20.05 -4.28 -0.57
N THR A 26 -19.50 -3.43 -1.42
CA THR A 26 -18.18 -3.62 -2.04
C THR A 26 -17.07 -3.65 -0.98
N LEU A 27 -17.11 -2.73 -0.02
CA LEU A 27 -16.14 -2.68 1.08
C LEU A 27 -16.20 -3.97 1.92
N ILE A 28 -17.39 -4.41 2.30
CA ILE A 28 -17.59 -5.63 3.11
C ILE A 28 -17.11 -6.85 2.32
N PHE A 29 -17.54 -7.00 1.06
CA PHE A 29 -17.15 -8.12 0.21
C PHE A 29 -15.63 -8.23 0.07
N LEU A 30 -14.95 -7.13 -0.29
CA LEU A 30 -13.51 -7.12 -0.42
C LEU A 30 -12.83 -7.39 0.93
N THR A 31 -13.30 -6.75 2.00
CA THR A 31 -12.76 -6.98 3.35
C THR A 31 -12.82 -8.45 3.73
N LEU A 32 -13.97 -9.11 3.55
CA LEU A 32 -14.13 -10.51 3.88
C LEU A 32 -13.32 -11.41 2.95
N PHE A 33 -13.25 -11.09 1.67
CA PHE A 33 -12.45 -11.85 0.70
C PHE A 33 -10.97 -11.90 1.08
N ALA A 34 -10.37 -10.77 1.47
CA ALA A 34 -8.97 -10.75 1.91
C ALA A 34 -8.77 -11.13 3.38
N GLY A 35 -9.74 -10.81 4.24
CA GLY A 35 -9.69 -11.07 5.67
C GLY A 35 -9.84 -12.55 6.03
N LEU A 36 -10.74 -13.27 5.36
CA LEU A 36 -11.00 -14.71 5.58
C LEU A 36 -10.04 -15.62 4.82
N ARG A 37 -8.99 -15.06 4.20
CA ARG A 37 -8.02 -15.85 3.44
C ARG A 37 -7.29 -16.84 4.36
N PHE A 38 -6.98 -18.02 3.82
CA PHE A 38 -6.14 -19.00 4.49
C PHE A 38 -4.96 -19.37 3.60
N ASN A 39 -3.74 -19.23 4.13
CA ASN A 39 -2.50 -19.57 3.44
C ASN A 39 -2.34 -18.92 2.04
N VAL A 40 -2.77 -17.65 1.92
CA VAL A 40 -2.68 -16.87 0.67
C VAL A 40 -1.91 -15.58 0.90
N GLY A 41 -0.95 -15.32 0.00
CA GLY A 41 -0.08 -14.14 0.01
C GLY A 41 1.33 -14.47 0.46
N ALA A 42 2.31 -13.74 -0.08
CA ALA A 42 3.72 -14.08 0.10
C ALA A 42 4.18 -14.11 1.58
N ASP A 43 3.61 -13.22 2.40
CA ASP A 43 4.00 -13.06 3.80
C ASP A 43 3.01 -13.70 4.79
N TYR A 44 1.99 -14.43 4.31
CA TYR A 44 0.90 -14.94 5.16
C TYR A 44 1.42 -15.72 6.36
N LEU A 45 2.24 -16.75 6.09
CA LEU A 45 2.80 -17.63 7.11
C LEU A 45 3.73 -16.89 8.07
N SER A 46 4.48 -15.91 7.56
CA SER A 46 5.36 -15.08 8.40
C SER A 46 4.55 -14.23 9.38
N TYR A 47 3.47 -13.59 8.92
CA TYR A 47 2.60 -12.80 9.79
C TYR A 47 1.80 -13.65 10.77
N GLU A 48 1.34 -14.85 10.37
CA GLU A 48 0.68 -15.79 11.27
C GLU A 48 1.63 -16.27 12.38
N TYR A 49 2.85 -16.64 12.02
CA TYR A 49 3.90 -16.98 12.98
C TYR A 49 4.16 -15.83 13.96
N LEU A 50 4.31 -14.61 13.45
CA LEU A 50 4.50 -13.42 14.29
C LEU A 50 3.32 -13.15 15.22
N PHE A 51 2.09 -13.34 14.75
CA PHE A 51 0.89 -13.24 15.57
C PHE A 51 0.94 -14.22 16.75
N ASN A 52 1.28 -15.49 16.49
CA ASN A 52 1.40 -16.53 17.52
C ASN A 52 2.52 -16.24 18.52
N MET A 53 3.66 -15.69 18.06
CA MET A 53 4.75 -15.24 18.92
C MET A 53 4.30 -14.12 19.86
N ILE A 54 3.58 -13.12 19.35
CA ILE A 54 3.04 -12.02 20.15
C ILE A 54 2.01 -12.53 21.17
N LYS A 55 1.15 -13.48 20.78
CA LYS A 55 0.16 -14.10 21.67
C LYS A 55 0.80 -14.90 22.80
N SER A 56 1.92 -15.57 22.53
CA SER A 56 2.72 -16.29 23.52
C SER A 56 3.67 -15.40 24.33
N ASN A 57 3.51 -14.06 24.27
CA ASN A 57 4.33 -13.08 24.99
C ASN A 57 5.83 -13.12 24.64
N GLN A 58 6.19 -13.69 23.49
CA GLN A 58 7.58 -13.69 23.05
C GLN A 58 8.00 -12.30 22.58
N GLN A 59 9.26 -11.96 22.85
CA GLN A 59 9.79 -10.66 22.46
C GLN A 59 9.89 -10.59 20.93
N THR A 60 9.11 -9.70 20.33
CA THR A 60 9.13 -9.46 18.88
C THR A 60 9.46 -7.99 18.61
N ARG A 61 10.29 -7.75 17.60
CA ARG A 61 10.61 -6.39 17.14
C ARG A 61 9.59 -5.96 16.09
N MET A 62 8.46 -5.43 16.54
CA MET A 62 7.37 -4.94 15.69
C MET A 62 7.04 -3.48 15.95
N GLU A 63 6.44 -2.82 14.96
CA GLU A 63 5.92 -1.47 15.14
C GLU A 63 4.74 -1.47 16.13
N LEU A 64 4.66 -0.41 16.93
CA LEU A 64 3.83 -0.36 18.13
C LEU A 64 2.35 -0.66 17.88
N LEU A 65 1.73 -0.03 16.87
CA LEU A 65 0.30 -0.22 16.60
C LEU A 65 0.04 -1.58 15.97
N TYR A 66 0.95 -2.10 15.15
CA TYR A 66 0.79 -3.46 14.63
C TYR A 66 0.91 -4.49 15.77
N TRP A 67 1.90 -4.35 16.66
CA TRP A 67 2.04 -5.21 17.83
C TRP A 67 0.80 -5.17 18.72
N PHE A 68 0.31 -3.97 19.03
CA PHE A 68 -0.90 -3.78 19.84
C PHE A 68 -2.12 -4.45 19.17
N LEU A 69 -2.29 -4.27 17.86
CA LEU A 69 -3.41 -4.87 17.13
C LEU A 69 -3.34 -6.41 17.14
N ASN A 70 -2.15 -7.00 17.01
CA ASN A 70 -1.94 -8.45 17.16
C ASN A 70 -2.31 -8.91 18.58
N LYS A 71 -1.91 -8.14 19.60
CA LYS A 71 -2.16 -8.47 21.00
C LYS A 71 -3.66 -8.55 21.31
N ILE A 72 -4.44 -7.58 20.84
CA ILE A 72 -5.89 -7.51 21.10
C ILE A 72 -6.72 -8.40 20.18
N SER A 73 -6.25 -8.70 18.96
CA SER A 73 -7.02 -9.50 18.01
C SER A 73 -7.17 -10.94 18.52
N PRO A 74 -8.36 -11.54 18.55
CA PRO A 74 -8.58 -12.86 19.15
C PRO A 74 -7.88 -13.99 18.38
N ASN A 75 -7.82 -13.88 17.05
CA ASN A 75 -7.10 -14.81 16.18
C ASN A 75 -6.54 -14.05 14.95
N TYR A 76 -5.69 -14.74 14.17
CA TYR A 76 -5.02 -14.15 13.01
C TYR A 76 -5.99 -13.76 11.88
N VAL A 77 -7.11 -14.47 11.72
CA VAL A 77 -8.15 -14.14 10.75
C VAL A 77 -8.82 -12.80 11.09
N VAL A 78 -9.14 -12.57 12.37
CA VAL A 78 -9.71 -11.29 12.82
C VAL A 78 -8.70 -10.15 12.64
N LEU A 79 -7.41 -10.38 12.92
CA LEU A 79 -6.36 -9.40 12.60
C LEU A 79 -6.39 -9.04 11.11
N CYS A 80 -6.43 -10.05 10.23
CA CYS A 80 -6.49 -9.86 8.79
C CYS A 80 -7.73 -9.05 8.37
N ILE A 81 -8.91 -9.36 8.89
CA ILE A 81 -10.15 -8.62 8.65
C ILE A 81 -9.99 -7.16 9.06
N ILE A 82 -9.50 -6.87 10.28
CA ILE A 82 -9.35 -5.50 10.77
C ILE A 82 -8.35 -4.71 9.92
N THR A 83 -7.17 -5.28 9.64
CA THR A 83 -6.15 -4.59 8.84
C THR A 83 -6.63 -4.32 7.41
N THR A 84 -7.36 -5.28 6.82
CA THR A 84 -7.91 -5.15 5.46
C THR A 84 -9.01 -4.11 5.43
N PHE A 85 -9.92 -4.13 6.41
CA PHE A 85 -10.99 -3.15 6.53
C PHE A 85 -10.44 -1.74 6.64
N LEU A 86 -9.49 -1.51 7.56
CA LEU A 86 -8.86 -0.20 7.75
C LEU A 86 -8.19 0.28 6.46
N SER A 87 -7.43 -0.60 5.81
CA SER A 87 -6.77 -0.32 4.53
C SER A 87 -7.79 0.11 3.47
N LEU A 88 -8.81 -0.71 3.22
CA LEU A 88 -9.83 -0.44 2.20
C LEU A 88 -10.68 0.78 2.52
N TYR A 89 -11.03 0.99 3.78
CA TYR A 89 -11.79 2.17 4.21
C TYR A 89 -11.06 3.47 3.85
N LEU A 90 -9.76 3.52 4.14
CA LEU A 90 -8.92 4.68 3.82
C LEU A 90 -8.76 4.89 2.31
N ILE A 91 -8.59 3.80 1.55
CA ILE A 91 -8.57 3.84 0.08
C ILE A 91 -9.91 4.35 -0.46
N PHE A 92 -11.05 3.90 0.08
CA PHE A 92 -12.36 4.35 -0.36
C PHE A 92 -12.56 5.83 -0.09
N LYS A 93 -12.10 6.33 1.07
CA LYS A 93 -12.11 7.77 1.37
C LYS A 93 -11.24 8.55 0.37
N PHE A 94 -10.04 8.06 0.09
CA PHE A 94 -9.14 8.67 -0.89
C PHE A 94 -9.74 8.71 -2.30
N ILE A 95 -10.28 7.60 -2.80
CA ILE A 95 -10.90 7.54 -4.13
C ILE A 95 -12.12 8.47 -4.22
N ASN A 96 -12.94 8.53 -3.16
CA ASN A 96 -14.08 9.46 -3.12
C ASN A 96 -13.64 10.93 -3.16
N TYR A 97 -12.50 11.27 -2.55
CA TYR A 97 -11.91 12.59 -2.62
C TYR A 97 -11.37 12.90 -4.02
N LEU A 98 -10.67 11.94 -4.64
CA LEU A 98 -10.12 12.11 -6.00
C LEU A 98 -11.21 12.32 -7.04
N ASP A 99 -12.16 11.39 -7.12
CA ASP A 99 -13.27 11.48 -8.07
C ASP A 99 -14.42 10.53 -7.65
N LYS A 100 -15.43 11.12 -7.04
CA LYS A 100 -16.63 10.40 -6.58
C LYS A 100 -17.45 9.80 -7.74
N ASN A 101 -17.46 10.43 -8.91
CA ASN A 101 -18.25 10.01 -10.07
C ASN A 101 -17.61 8.82 -10.79
N ASN A 102 -16.27 8.74 -10.75
CA ASN A 102 -15.50 7.63 -11.31
C ASN A 102 -15.02 6.63 -10.24
N PHE A 103 -15.64 6.60 -9.06
CA PHE A 103 -15.23 5.79 -7.93
C PHE A 103 -14.94 4.33 -8.29
N TYR A 104 -15.88 3.62 -8.93
CA TYR A 104 -15.70 2.20 -9.24
C TYR A 104 -14.68 1.97 -10.36
N PHE A 105 -14.45 2.94 -11.24
CA PHE A 105 -13.39 2.85 -12.25
C PHE A 105 -12.00 2.94 -11.60
N ILE A 106 -11.81 3.90 -10.69
CA ILE A 106 -10.56 4.02 -9.94
C ILE A 106 -10.36 2.82 -9.02
N LEU A 107 -11.43 2.37 -8.33
CA LEU A 107 -11.39 1.19 -7.47
C LEU A 107 -11.02 -0.07 -8.26
N PHE A 108 -11.55 -0.24 -9.48
CA PHE A 108 -11.18 -1.33 -10.37
C PHE A 108 -9.69 -1.27 -10.76
N GLY A 109 -9.15 -0.09 -11.07
CA GLY A 109 -7.72 0.10 -11.33
C GLY A 109 -6.86 -0.26 -10.12
N TYR A 110 -7.23 0.24 -8.94
CA TYR A 110 -6.60 -0.13 -7.67
C TYR A 110 -6.61 -1.65 -7.45
N PHE A 111 -7.78 -2.28 -7.64
CA PHE A 111 -7.96 -3.71 -7.45
C PHE A 111 -7.02 -4.52 -8.33
N SER A 112 -7.01 -4.18 -9.62
CA SER A 112 -6.29 -4.91 -10.66
C SER A 112 -4.77 -4.85 -10.48
N ILE A 113 -4.25 -3.83 -9.78
CA ILE A 113 -2.81 -3.61 -9.69
C ILE A 113 -2.27 -3.93 -8.29
N TYR A 114 -2.99 -3.48 -7.26
CA TYR A 114 -2.44 -3.34 -5.91
C TYR A 114 -3.14 -4.19 -4.88
N TYR A 115 -4.43 -4.48 -5.03
CA TYR A 115 -5.21 -5.10 -3.96
C TYR A 115 -4.62 -6.42 -3.46
N LEU A 116 -4.27 -7.34 -4.37
CA LEU A 116 -3.67 -8.62 -3.98
C LEU A 116 -2.35 -8.43 -3.24
N GLN A 117 -1.50 -7.53 -3.73
CA GLN A 117 -0.21 -7.28 -3.11
C GLN A 117 -0.40 -6.69 -1.71
N TRP A 118 -1.19 -5.63 -1.59
CA TRP A 118 -1.28 -4.82 -0.38
C TRP A 118 -2.22 -5.41 0.69
N ASN A 119 -3.21 -6.22 0.32
CA ASN A 119 -4.21 -6.73 1.27
C ASN A 119 -4.16 -8.26 1.45
N LEU A 120 -3.46 -9.01 0.59
CA LEU A 120 -3.24 -10.44 0.80
C LEU A 120 -1.80 -10.76 1.17
N SER A 121 -0.83 -10.07 0.54
CA SER A 121 0.59 -10.33 0.77
C SER A 121 1.17 -9.42 1.85
N THR A 122 1.42 -8.15 1.56
CA THR A 122 2.16 -7.23 2.43
C THR A 122 1.20 -6.37 3.29
N ILE A 123 0.38 -6.99 4.15
CA ILE A 123 -0.77 -6.31 4.82
C ILE A 123 -0.38 -5.07 5.66
N ARG A 124 0.79 -5.09 6.33
CA ARG A 124 1.30 -3.95 7.10
C ARG A 124 1.68 -2.78 6.21
N GLN A 125 2.45 -3.06 5.16
CA GLN A 125 2.86 -2.07 4.18
C GLN A 125 1.64 -1.54 3.41
N GLY A 126 0.70 -2.41 3.05
CA GLY A 126 -0.54 -2.03 2.39
C GLY A 126 -1.37 -1.06 3.23
N LEU A 127 -1.57 -1.36 4.51
CA LEU A 127 -2.26 -0.45 5.43
C LEU A 127 -1.52 0.90 5.54
N ALA A 128 -0.19 0.90 5.65
CA ALA A 128 0.59 2.14 5.68
C ALA A 128 0.46 2.96 4.39
N ILE A 129 0.45 2.31 3.22
CA ILE A 129 0.20 2.99 1.94
C ILE A 129 -1.23 3.56 1.90
N SER A 130 -2.23 2.83 2.41
CA SER A 130 -3.61 3.33 2.49
C SER A 130 -3.73 4.55 3.41
N VAL A 131 -3.04 4.54 4.56
CA VAL A 131 -2.91 5.71 5.45
C VAL A 131 -2.21 6.86 4.75
N PHE A 132 -1.12 6.59 4.01
CA PHE A 132 -0.42 7.60 3.23
C PHE A 132 -1.35 8.26 2.21
N LEU A 133 -2.00 7.48 1.35
CA LEU A 133 -2.93 8.00 0.34
C LEU A 133 -4.03 8.85 0.98
N TYR A 134 -4.65 8.36 2.05
CA TYR A 134 -5.65 9.15 2.79
C TYR A 134 -5.06 10.44 3.38
N SER A 135 -3.85 10.40 3.93
CA SER A 135 -3.19 11.58 4.51
C SER A 135 -2.95 12.68 3.46
N THR A 136 -2.69 12.32 2.19
CA THR A 136 -2.44 13.30 1.12
C THR A 136 -3.63 14.22 0.86
N ILE A 137 -4.86 13.81 1.20
CA ILE A 137 -6.04 14.70 1.17
C ILE A 137 -5.77 15.96 1.99
N PHE A 138 -5.27 15.79 3.22
CA PHE A 138 -4.95 16.90 4.11
C PHE A 138 -3.75 17.70 3.63
N LEU A 139 -2.80 17.07 2.94
CA LEU A 139 -1.68 17.76 2.32
C LEU A 139 -2.17 18.73 1.23
N PHE A 140 -3.07 18.26 0.34
CA PHE A 140 -3.66 19.08 -0.72
C PHE A 140 -4.59 20.18 -0.18
N GLU A 141 -5.34 19.87 0.88
CA GLU A 141 -6.17 20.84 1.61
C GLU A 141 -5.36 21.80 2.50
N LYS A 142 -4.02 21.72 2.50
CA LYS A 142 -3.11 22.53 3.35
C LYS A 142 -3.35 22.37 4.87
N LYS A 143 -3.98 21.27 5.29
CA LYS A 143 -4.20 20.86 6.69
C LYS A 143 -3.01 20.04 7.19
N TYR A 144 -1.85 20.67 7.26
CA TYR A 144 -0.60 19.94 7.42
C TYR A 144 -0.43 19.18 8.74
N GLU A 145 -1.02 19.68 9.82
CA GLU A 145 -1.00 18.98 11.12
C GLU A 145 -1.74 17.64 11.03
N LYS A 146 -2.89 17.60 10.34
CA LYS A 146 -3.63 16.36 10.08
C LYS A 146 -2.83 15.41 9.21
N TYR A 147 -2.14 15.93 8.19
CA TYR A 147 -1.22 15.14 7.37
C TYR A 147 -0.15 14.46 8.23
N LEU A 148 0.58 15.24 9.05
CA LEU A 148 1.64 14.72 9.92
C LEU A 148 1.10 13.70 10.94
N PHE A 149 -0.07 13.95 11.53
CA PHE A 149 -0.73 13.01 12.43
C PHE A 149 -0.94 11.64 11.77
N PHE A 150 -1.52 11.60 10.57
CA PHE A 150 -1.75 10.33 9.87
C PHE A 150 -0.44 9.66 9.43
N VAL A 151 0.56 10.42 8.97
CA VAL A 151 1.89 9.87 8.63
C VAL A 151 2.56 9.23 9.84
N LEU A 152 2.52 9.89 11.00
CA LEU A 152 3.07 9.35 12.24
C LEU A 152 2.33 8.09 12.66
N LEU A 153 0.99 8.14 12.66
CA LEU A 153 0.14 7.00 13.01
C LEU A 153 0.39 5.79 12.10
N GLY A 154 0.46 6.00 10.78
CA GLY A 154 0.74 4.91 9.84
C GLY A 154 2.18 4.37 9.94
N GLY A 155 3.14 5.22 10.31
CA GLY A 155 4.51 4.81 10.63
C GLY A 155 4.60 3.81 11.79
N LEU A 156 3.62 3.82 12.70
CA LEU A 156 3.48 2.84 13.79
C LEU A 156 2.89 1.49 13.33
N PHE A 157 2.45 1.37 12.08
CA PHE A 157 2.14 0.08 11.44
C PHE A 157 3.27 -0.39 10.52
N HIS A 158 3.97 0.55 9.88
CA HIS A 158 5.11 0.26 9.02
C HIS A 158 6.06 1.47 8.91
N LYS A 159 7.30 1.30 9.38
CA LYS A 159 8.26 2.41 9.57
C LYS A 159 8.59 3.20 8.30
N SER A 160 8.53 2.59 7.12
CA SER A 160 8.87 3.28 5.86
C SER A 160 7.96 4.46 5.56
N LEU A 161 6.75 4.51 6.16
CA LEU A 161 5.86 5.65 6.02
C LEU A 161 6.42 6.92 6.68
N PHE A 162 7.32 6.84 7.66
CA PHE A 162 7.94 8.04 8.23
C PHE A 162 8.73 8.86 7.19
N LEU A 163 9.16 8.24 6.09
CA LEU A 163 9.77 8.97 4.96
C LEU A 163 8.81 9.99 4.32
N ALA A 164 7.49 9.78 4.43
CA ALA A 164 6.52 10.73 3.93
C ALA A 164 6.56 12.07 4.68
N ILE A 165 7.13 12.14 5.90
CA ILE A 165 7.31 13.41 6.62
C ILE A 165 8.08 14.42 5.77
N PHE A 166 9.01 13.99 4.90
CA PHE A 166 9.77 14.89 4.03
C PHE A 166 8.92 15.57 2.96
N LEU A 167 7.72 15.07 2.65
CA LEU A 167 6.79 15.77 1.75
C LEU A 167 6.15 16.99 2.40
N TYR A 168 6.06 17.03 3.73
CA TYR A 168 5.47 18.17 4.44
C TYR A 168 6.15 19.51 4.10
N PRO A 169 7.48 19.70 4.27
CA PRO A 169 8.13 20.97 3.95
C PRO A 169 8.07 21.29 2.45
N ILE A 170 8.14 20.27 1.57
CA ILE A 170 8.05 20.46 0.11
C ILE A 170 6.74 21.15 -0.26
N PHE A 171 5.62 20.64 0.24
CA PHE A 171 4.29 21.18 -0.07
C PHE A 171 3.93 22.43 0.73
N LYS A 172 4.39 22.56 1.99
CA LYS A 172 4.14 23.75 2.81
C LYS A 172 4.88 24.97 2.30
N TYR A 173 6.17 24.83 1.99
CA TYR A 173 7.02 25.94 1.56
C TYR A 173 7.11 26.09 0.04
N LYS A 174 6.39 25.27 -0.72
CA LYS A 174 6.37 25.29 -2.20
C LYS A 174 7.79 25.25 -2.79
N ILE A 175 8.58 24.27 -2.37
CA ILE A 175 9.96 24.11 -2.85
C ILE A 175 9.93 23.92 -4.38
N LYS A 176 10.69 24.76 -5.11
CA LYS A 176 10.74 24.74 -6.57
C LYS A 176 11.36 23.43 -7.08
N ASP A 177 10.84 22.91 -8.18
CA ASP A 177 11.27 21.64 -8.80
C ASP A 177 12.78 21.57 -9.05
N LYS A 178 13.42 22.68 -9.42
CA LYS A 178 14.89 22.75 -9.61
C LYS A 178 15.69 22.31 -8.38
N TYR A 179 15.20 22.61 -7.17
CA TYR A 179 15.86 22.20 -5.93
C TYR A 179 15.63 20.73 -5.64
N LEU A 180 14.44 20.20 -5.94
CA LEU A 180 14.15 18.76 -5.84
C LEU A 180 15.01 17.94 -6.81
N ILE A 181 15.16 18.43 -8.05
CA ILE A 181 16.04 17.84 -9.07
C ILE A 181 17.49 17.88 -8.58
N MET A 182 17.97 19.01 -8.05
CA MET A 182 19.32 19.12 -7.50
C MET A 182 19.56 18.13 -6.35
N ILE A 183 18.63 18.02 -5.39
CA ILE A 183 18.70 17.04 -4.30
C ILE A 183 18.73 15.61 -4.87
N PHE A 184 17.88 15.29 -5.83
CA PHE A 184 17.86 13.99 -6.47
C PHE A 184 19.19 13.66 -7.17
N LEU A 185 19.76 14.62 -7.91
CA LEU A 185 21.05 14.45 -8.58
C LEU A 185 22.20 14.24 -7.58
N ILE A 186 22.22 15.00 -6.49
CA ILE A 186 23.19 14.82 -5.40
C ILE A 186 23.05 13.40 -4.83
N LEU A 187 21.84 12.98 -4.47
CA LEU A 187 21.60 11.62 -3.95
C LEU A 187 21.99 10.54 -4.96
N PHE A 188 21.81 10.78 -6.26
CA PHE A 188 22.15 9.83 -7.31
C PHE A 188 23.65 9.72 -7.54
N VAL A 189 24.37 10.84 -7.55
CA VAL A 189 25.83 10.90 -7.71
C VAL A 189 26.51 10.26 -6.49
N PHE A 190 26.09 10.63 -5.29
CA PHE A 190 26.70 10.17 -4.03
C PHE A 190 26.06 8.90 -3.46
N LYS A 191 25.29 8.16 -4.26
CA LYS A 191 24.56 6.97 -3.77
C LYS A 191 25.49 5.91 -3.20
N ARG A 192 26.72 5.81 -3.71
CA ARG A 192 27.70 4.82 -3.29
C ARG A 192 28.24 5.16 -1.91
N GLU A 193 28.73 6.38 -1.73
CA GLU A 193 29.27 6.90 -0.47
C GLU A 193 28.18 6.90 0.61
N LEU A 194 26.94 7.29 0.24
CA LEU A 194 25.79 7.19 1.13
C LEU A 194 25.49 5.74 1.53
N PHE A 195 25.59 4.80 0.60
CA PHE A 195 25.38 3.38 0.90
C PHE A 195 26.46 2.81 1.80
N GLU A 196 27.73 3.16 1.59
CA GLU A 196 28.87 2.74 2.42
C GLU A 196 28.73 3.26 3.87
N VAL A 197 28.32 4.53 4.03
CA VAL A 197 28.03 5.11 5.35
C VAL A 197 26.84 4.41 6.01
N LEU A 198 25.77 4.14 5.26
CA LEU A 198 24.61 3.41 5.77
C LEU A 198 24.97 1.98 6.18
N GLU A 199 25.76 1.27 5.38
CA GLU A 199 26.24 -0.08 5.67
C GLU A 199 27.09 -0.10 6.94
N PHE A 200 28.02 0.85 7.09
CA PHE A 200 28.80 1.00 8.32
C PHE A 200 27.90 1.13 9.55
N PHE A 201 26.86 1.97 9.50
CA PHE A 201 25.93 2.11 10.61
C PHE A 201 25.07 0.87 10.84
N ILE A 202 24.60 0.20 9.78
CA ILE A 202 23.82 -1.04 9.88
C ILE A 202 24.63 -2.13 10.58
N LEU A 203 25.90 -2.30 10.19
CA LEU A 203 26.81 -3.28 10.78
C LEU A 203 27.15 -2.91 12.22
N LYS A 204 27.50 -1.64 12.48
CA LYS A 204 27.83 -1.13 13.82
C LYS A 204 26.68 -1.32 14.81
N TYR A 205 25.45 -1.05 14.40
CA TYR A 205 24.27 -1.16 15.26
C TYR A 205 23.51 -2.49 15.15
N LYS A 206 24.08 -3.48 14.44
CA LYS A 206 23.50 -4.82 14.24
C LYS A 206 22.01 -4.75 13.83
N ILE A 207 21.70 -3.87 12.88
CA ILE A 207 20.33 -3.66 12.42
C ILE A 207 19.88 -4.92 11.65
N SER A 208 18.76 -5.52 12.08
CA SER A 208 18.23 -6.83 11.64
C SER A 208 17.91 -7.00 10.13
N TYR A 209 18.21 -6.03 9.28
CA TYR A 209 17.85 -6.01 7.86
C TYR A 209 18.80 -6.77 6.93
N SER A 210 19.95 -7.24 7.43
CA SER A 210 20.99 -7.90 6.63
C SER A 210 20.50 -9.15 5.88
N SER A 211 19.61 -9.95 6.50
CA SER A 211 19.05 -11.16 5.87
C SER A 211 18.07 -10.86 4.73
N TYR A 212 17.36 -9.73 4.80
CA TYR A 212 16.39 -9.33 3.77
C TYR A 212 17.09 -8.78 2.53
N ILE A 213 18.15 -7.98 2.70
CA ILE A 213 18.93 -7.43 1.58
C ILE A 213 19.64 -8.56 0.82
N LEU A 214 20.30 -9.49 1.53
CA LEU A 214 20.98 -10.63 0.92
C LEU A 214 20.00 -11.60 0.23
N GLY A 215 18.82 -11.84 0.82
CA GLY A 215 17.79 -12.69 0.22
C GLY A 215 17.09 -12.06 -0.98
N PHE A 216 16.82 -10.75 -0.96
CA PHE A 216 16.09 -10.02 -2.00
C PHE A 216 16.91 -9.85 -3.27
N VAL A 217 18.19 -9.49 -3.13
CA VAL A 217 19.15 -9.39 -4.26
C VAL A 217 19.30 -10.76 -4.94
N LYS A 218 19.41 -11.84 -4.16
CA LYS A 218 19.56 -13.21 -4.68
C LYS A 218 18.27 -13.73 -5.35
N LYS A 219 17.07 -13.38 -4.85
CA LYS A 219 15.79 -13.80 -5.44
C LYS A 219 15.42 -13.05 -6.71
N GLN A 220 15.76 -11.75 -6.83
CA GLN A 220 15.50 -10.95 -8.03
C GLN A 220 16.31 -11.40 -9.24
N LEU A 221 17.51 -11.95 -9.01
CA LEU A 221 18.35 -12.48 -10.08
C LEU A 221 17.89 -13.85 -10.61
N ILE A 222 17.09 -14.60 -9.85
CA ILE A 222 16.79 -16.01 -10.14
C ILE A 222 15.36 -16.24 -10.67
N ASN A 223 14.38 -15.37 -10.38
CA ASN A 223 12.96 -15.66 -10.66
C ASN A 223 12.31 -14.79 -11.78
N PRO A 224 12.12 -15.33 -13.00
CA PRO A 224 11.44 -14.66 -14.12
C PRO A 224 9.91 -14.59 -13.95
N GLY A 225 9.34 -14.96 -12.81
CA GLY A 225 7.90 -14.84 -12.55
C GLY A 225 7.41 -13.38 -12.46
N VAL A 226 8.33 -12.46 -12.14
CA VAL A 226 8.08 -11.04 -11.94
C VAL A 226 7.70 -10.35 -13.28
N THR A 227 8.26 -10.78 -14.41
CA THR A 227 7.98 -10.22 -15.75
C THR A 227 6.55 -10.48 -16.22
N LYS A 228 5.94 -11.64 -15.92
CA LYS A 228 4.54 -11.94 -16.30
C LYS A 228 3.54 -11.00 -15.63
N THR A 229 3.76 -10.65 -14.36
CA THR A 229 2.92 -9.71 -13.61
C THR A 229 3.04 -8.28 -14.14
N TYR A 230 4.22 -7.86 -14.58
CA TYR A 230 4.43 -6.55 -15.21
C TYR A 230 3.76 -6.46 -16.59
N ILE A 231 3.80 -7.52 -17.41
CA ILE A 231 3.11 -7.58 -18.70
C ILE A 231 1.58 -7.48 -18.52
N ILE A 232 1.01 -8.22 -17.57
CA ILE A 232 -0.43 -8.15 -17.28
C ILE A 232 -0.81 -6.74 -16.81
N ARG A 233 0.01 -6.09 -15.97
CA ARG A 233 -0.19 -4.70 -15.55
C ARG A 233 -0.10 -3.72 -16.73
N ALA A 234 0.85 -3.90 -17.65
CA ALA A 234 0.97 -3.10 -18.88
C ALA A 234 -0.29 -3.20 -19.76
N LEU A 235 -0.84 -4.41 -19.93
CA LEU A 235 -2.09 -4.62 -20.67
C LEU A 235 -3.29 -3.96 -19.99
N ILE A 236 -3.36 -4.01 -18.65
CA ILE A 236 -4.39 -3.29 -17.87
C ILE A 236 -4.23 -1.77 -18.05
N TYR A 237 -3.01 -1.22 -18.07
CA TYR A 237 -2.76 0.21 -18.33
C TYR A 237 -3.26 0.63 -19.71
N LEU A 238 -2.94 -0.13 -20.75
CA LEU A 238 -3.40 0.14 -22.12
C LEU A 238 -4.93 0.09 -22.22
N PHE A 239 -5.57 -0.86 -21.54
CA PHE A 239 -7.02 -0.99 -21.50
C PHE A 239 -7.71 0.17 -20.74
N LEU A 240 -7.20 0.55 -19.56
CA LEU A 240 -7.72 1.67 -18.80
C LEU A 240 -7.53 3.01 -19.54
N PHE A 241 -6.40 3.19 -20.20
CA PHE A 241 -6.12 4.34 -21.05
C PHE A 241 -7.11 4.42 -22.23
N TYR A 242 -7.33 3.31 -22.94
CA TYR A 242 -8.32 3.25 -24.03
C TYR A 242 -9.74 3.61 -23.56
N LEU A 243 -10.17 3.08 -22.40
CA LEU A 243 -11.47 3.40 -21.83
C LEU A 243 -11.60 4.87 -21.40
N SER A 244 -10.51 5.49 -20.93
CA SER A 244 -10.51 6.91 -20.56
C SER A 244 -10.67 7.83 -21.77
N LYS A 245 -10.04 7.52 -22.92
CA LYS A 245 -10.18 8.28 -24.17
C LYS A 245 -11.60 8.27 -24.72
N LYS A 246 -12.30 7.12 -24.63
CA LYS A 246 -13.70 6.98 -25.07
C LYS A 246 -14.68 7.85 -24.26
N LYS A 247 -14.31 8.25 -23.04
CA LYS A 247 -15.10 9.15 -22.18
C LYS A 247 -14.86 10.61 -22.54
N ILE A 248 -13.61 10.97 -22.88
CA ILE A 248 -13.25 12.33 -23.33
C ILE A 248 -13.87 12.65 -24.69
N SER A 249 -13.93 11.68 -25.61
CA SER A 249 -14.55 11.89 -26.93
C SER A 249 -16.08 12.03 -26.89
N LYS A 250 -16.75 11.53 -25.85
CA LYS A 250 -18.21 11.66 -25.65
C LYS A 250 -18.65 12.94 -24.95
N ILE A 251 -17.70 13.72 -24.42
CA ILE A 251 -17.98 15.03 -23.77
C ILE A 251 -17.79 16.18 -24.78
N ARG A 252 -17.32 15.90 -25.99
CA ARG A 252 -17.10 16.88 -27.07
C ARG A 252 -18.11 16.80 -28.23
N LEU A 253 -19.28 16.22 -27.99
CA LEU A 253 -20.45 16.29 -28.87
C LEU A 253 -21.67 16.57 -28.00
#